data_AF-A0A936DFK7-F1
#
_entry.id   AF-A0A936DFK7-F1
#
_cell.length_a   1.000
_cell.length_b   1.000
_cell.length_c   1.000
_cell.angle_alpha   90.00
_cell.angle_beta   90.00
_cell.angle_gamma   90.00
#
_symmetry.space_group_name_H-M   'P 1'
#
loop_
_entity.id
_entity.type
_entity.pdbx_description
1 polymer ?
#
loop_
_entity_poly.entity_id
_entity_poly.type
_entity_poly.pdbx_seq_one_letter_code
_entity_poly.pdbx_strand_id
1 'polypeptide(L)'
;MSLRYSFVSNPLRPRLFTVTAASTALWIAASLSPRSAAAADILVVANTGADFVAADFGVNTSHTLTSWDADVTPTLDELLAYDAVLLFENGVFANAANVGDVLAEYVLAGGGVVLGTFYWQNRSDASFGGTWGALESYDPLTAQAGACEYSGDDVDPLSIVDHPITAGVTQLHANSFRGGTTAKPEAEVLALWSGTNNLGLPDPAVAVRYEGEACVIGISIFPDASFNDFTGDFYVLFDNALAFAADCAPPGPCGNGVLDEGEGCDDGNYASNDACVHCQPATCGDGHVQLGVEPCDDGDLDNDDSCLVGCIAPTCGDGFVNIGVEPCDDSNADNTDDCIDTCQPASCGDGYLHAGVETCDDGNADNGDDCPLSCEPATCGDGFVHAGVEPCDDGNADNADDCLVGCIAPICGDGFVQAGVEACDDGNTDDTDICVGTMCQLAACGDGFLHTGIEDCDDGNDVDDDGCTNCNIDAAAESSSGGGEGSSGGDSGSTGGAGSSEGGATSGGVDDSGDSTTSDTVSASDTAESSGDATVGAVDSSGGGDSSGGASAGGTDDDGGCACRVEDPSAPGAAAPWLALGLGALVRRRRRR
;
A
#
# COMPACT_ATOMS: atom_id res chain seq x y z
N MET A 1 -2.29 44.50 -75.35
CA MET A 1 -2.70 45.65 -74.50
C MET A 1 -1.60 45.94 -73.49
N SER A 2 -1.46 47.18 -73.04
CA SER A 2 -0.55 47.58 -71.95
C SER A 2 -1.29 48.42 -70.92
N LEU A 3 -0.90 48.28 -69.64
CA LEU A 3 -0.97 49.23 -68.51
C LEU A 3 -0.34 48.42 -67.35
N ARG A 4 0.86 48.68 -66.82
CA ARG A 4 1.48 49.94 -66.33
C ARG A 4 0.61 50.66 -65.28
N TYR A 5 0.85 50.32 -64.02
CA TYR A 5 0.76 51.29 -62.92
C TYR A 5 2.14 51.92 -62.68
N SER A 6 2.19 53.09 -62.06
CA SER A 6 3.43 53.80 -61.74
C SER A 6 3.26 54.65 -60.48
N PHE A 7 4.29 54.69 -59.64
CA PHE A 7 4.33 55.49 -58.42
C PHE A 7 4.34 56.99 -58.72
N VAL A 8 3.66 57.77 -57.88
CA VAL A 8 3.90 59.22 -57.70
C VAL A 8 3.82 59.54 -56.20
N SER A 9 4.84 60.18 -55.67
CA SER A 9 4.95 60.54 -54.25
C SER A 9 4.54 61.99 -54.00
N ASN A 10 3.91 62.31 -52.86
CA ASN A 10 4.40 63.32 -51.90
C ASN A 10 3.56 63.39 -50.60
N PRO A 11 4.07 64.05 -49.53
CA PRO A 11 3.59 63.84 -48.16
C PRO A 11 2.60 64.89 -47.66
N LEU A 12 1.96 64.59 -46.52
CA LEU A 12 1.21 65.55 -45.71
C LEU A 12 1.84 65.70 -44.32
N ARG A 13 1.86 66.95 -43.82
CA ARG A 13 2.38 67.34 -42.50
C ARG A 13 1.29 67.23 -41.44
N PRO A 14 1.65 67.02 -40.15
CA PRO A 14 0.67 67.10 -39.06
C PRO A 14 0.04 68.49 -38.97
N ARG A 15 -1.26 68.54 -38.66
CA ARG A 15 -1.93 69.76 -38.20
C ARG A 15 -2.14 69.67 -36.70
N LEU A 16 -1.70 70.68 -35.97
CA LEU A 16 -2.20 70.91 -34.61
C LEU A 16 -3.71 71.19 -34.69
N PHE A 17 -4.48 70.51 -33.86
CA PHE A 17 -5.79 70.99 -33.44
C PHE A 17 -5.74 71.23 -31.94
N THR A 18 -6.02 72.47 -31.54
CA THR A 18 -6.11 72.88 -30.14
C THR A 18 -7.45 72.44 -29.58
N VAL A 19 -7.46 71.46 -28.68
CA VAL A 19 -8.64 71.14 -27.86
C VAL A 19 -8.68 72.10 -26.67
N THR A 20 -9.78 72.83 -26.52
CA THR A 20 -10.00 73.76 -25.40
C THR A 20 -10.42 73.01 -24.15
N ALA A 21 -9.72 73.24 -23.04
CA ALA A 21 -10.09 72.67 -21.74
C ALA A 21 -11.39 73.29 -21.20
N ALA A 22 -12.52 72.56 -21.30
CA ALA A 22 -13.81 72.92 -20.69
C ALA A 22 -14.77 71.72 -20.55
N SER A 23 -14.33 70.61 -19.94
CA SER A 23 -15.20 69.57 -19.39
C SER A 23 -14.44 68.79 -18.34
N THR A 24 -14.75 69.03 -17.07
CA THR A 24 -14.30 68.17 -15.98
C THR A 24 -15.09 66.87 -16.02
N ALA A 25 -14.67 65.94 -16.88
CA ALA A 25 -14.95 64.53 -16.66
C ALA A 25 -14.32 64.17 -15.32
N LEU A 26 -15.15 64.13 -14.28
CA LEU A 26 -14.76 63.60 -12.98
C LEU A 26 -14.62 62.09 -13.18
N TRP A 27 -13.42 61.67 -13.56
CA TRP A 27 -13.01 60.28 -13.44
C TRP A 27 -12.98 59.96 -11.96
N ILE A 28 -14.14 59.54 -11.46
CA ILE A 28 -14.21 58.64 -10.32
C ILE A 28 -13.54 57.36 -10.84
N ALA A 29 -12.23 57.27 -10.63
CA ALA A 29 -11.62 55.98 -10.44
C ALA A 29 -12.37 55.39 -9.24
N ALA A 30 -13.26 54.44 -9.50
CA ALA A 30 -13.78 53.60 -8.45
C ALA A 30 -12.57 52.85 -7.91
N SER A 31 -12.04 53.31 -6.79
CA SER A 31 -11.09 52.54 -6.01
C SER A 31 -11.85 51.31 -5.52
N LEU A 32 -11.73 50.22 -6.28
CA LEU A 32 -12.02 48.88 -5.81
C LEU A 32 -10.99 48.55 -4.73
N SER A 33 -11.21 49.14 -3.55
CA SER A 33 -10.81 48.48 -2.31
C SER A 33 -11.49 47.11 -2.28
N PRO A 34 -10.86 46.05 -1.75
CA PRO A 34 -11.57 44.81 -1.46
C PRO A 34 -12.81 45.14 -0.63
N ARG A 35 -13.98 44.65 -1.06
CA ARG A 35 -15.29 45.03 -0.52
C ARG A 35 -15.61 44.20 0.73
N SER A 36 -14.77 44.34 1.76
CA SER A 36 -14.90 43.60 3.01
C SER A 36 -16.28 43.80 3.66
N ALA A 37 -16.94 42.68 3.97
CA ALA A 37 -18.10 42.58 4.86
C ALA A 37 -19.22 43.60 4.57
N ALA A 38 -19.82 43.51 3.37
CA ALA A 38 -21.12 44.11 3.12
C ALA A 38 -22.22 43.20 3.69
N ALA A 39 -22.99 43.69 4.65
CA ALA A 39 -24.24 43.05 5.05
C ALA A 39 -25.18 42.98 3.84
N ALA A 40 -25.60 41.77 3.48
CA ALA A 40 -26.38 41.47 2.29
C ALA A 40 -27.79 40.94 2.65
N ASP A 41 -28.75 41.13 1.76
CA ASP A 41 -30.12 40.62 1.89
C ASP A 41 -30.19 39.22 1.24
N ILE A 42 -30.32 38.18 2.08
CA ILE A 42 -30.24 36.75 1.73
C ILE A 42 -31.63 36.10 1.75
N LEU A 43 -31.91 35.23 0.76
CA LEU A 43 -33.06 34.32 0.79
C LEU A 43 -32.64 32.93 1.29
N VAL A 44 -33.33 32.41 2.30
CA VAL A 44 -33.12 31.06 2.87
C VAL A 44 -34.22 30.14 2.35
N VAL A 45 -33.91 29.32 1.36
CA VAL A 45 -34.83 28.40 0.69
C VAL A 45 -34.64 26.99 1.24
N ALA A 46 -35.66 26.43 1.89
CA ALA A 46 -35.63 25.02 2.31
C ALA A 46 -37.03 24.43 2.44
N ASN A 47 -37.13 23.09 2.39
CA ASN A 47 -38.39 22.36 2.55
C ASN A 47 -38.86 22.29 4.01
N THR A 48 -37.93 22.39 4.96
CA THR A 48 -38.19 22.57 6.41
C THR A 48 -37.07 23.44 7.01
N GLY A 49 -37.23 23.92 8.24
CA GLY A 49 -36.15 24.64 8.96
C GLY A 49 -35.86 26.08 8.50
N ALA A 50 -36.30 26.51 7.31
CA ALA A 50 -36.00 27.84 6.75
C ALA A 50 -36.27 29.02 7.73
N ASP A 51 -37.41 29.00 8.42
CA ASP A 51 -37.79 29.99 9.45
C ASP A 51 -36.82 30.01 10.65
N PHE A 52 -36.26 28.86 11.03
CA PHE A 52 -35.29 28.77 12.12
C PHE A 52 -33.92 29.28 11.67
N VAL A 53 -33.40 28.78 10.55
CA VAL A 53 -32.08 29.16 10.02
C VAL A 53 -32.03 30.67 9.72
N ALA A 54 -33.05 31.23 9.07
CA ALA A 54 -33.11 32.68 8.83
C ALA A 54 -33.14 33.51 10.13
N ALA A 55 -33.83 33.02 11.18
CA ALA A 55 -33.92 33.71 12.46
C ALA A 55 -32.65 33.60 13.31
N ASP A 56 -31.95 32.46 13.25
CA ASP A 56 -30.71 32.22 13.99
C ASP A 56 -29.51 32.90 13.32
N PHE A 57 -29.34 32.72 12.00
CA PHE A 57 -28.29 33.40 11.25
C PHE A 57 -28.50 34.92 11.29
N GLY A 58 -29.74 35.41 11.36
CA GLY A 58 -30.05 36.84 11.55
C GLY A 58 -29.70 37.41 12.93
N VAL A 59 -29.17 36.57 13.83
CA VAL A 59 -28.60 36.95 15.13
C VAL A 59 -27.09 36.67 15.18
N ASN A 60 -26.62 35.61 14.52
CA ASN A 60 -25.24 35.10 14.61
C ASN A 60 -24.33 35.51 13.43
N THR A 61 -24.89 36.01 12.32
CA THR A 61 -24.17 36.52 11.14
C THR A 61 -24.42 38.02 10.95
N SER A 62 -23.78 38.63 9.94
CA SER A 62 -23.92 40.05 9.59
C SER A 62 -25.09 40.38 8.64
N HIS A 63 -25.80 39.36 8.16
CA HIS A 63 -26.76 39.45 7.05
C HIS A 63 -28.21 39.72 7.45
N THR A 64 -29.02 40.24 6.52
CA THR A 64 -30.49 40.17 6.62
C THR A 64 -30.95 38.86 5.98
N LEU A 65 -31.64 37.97 6.70
CA LEU A 65 -32.16 36.74 6.12
C LEU A 65 -33.69 36.72 6.08
N THR A 66 -34.25 36.25 4.96
CA THR A 66 -35.69 35.98 4.77
C THR A 66 -35.89 34.49 4.48
N SER A 67 -36.84 33.84 5.14
CA SER A 67 -37.19 32.44 4.89
C SER A 67 -38.12 32.25 3.70
N TRP A 68 -37.97 31.14 2.98
CA TRP A 68 -38.86 30.69 1.91
C TRP A 68 -39.10 29.17 1.98
N ASP A 69 -40.38 28.80 1.88
CA ASP A 69 -40.85 27.41 1.89
C ASP A 69 -40.69 26.79 0.49
N ALA A 70 -39.78 25.83 0.36
CA ALA A 70 -39.44 25.20 -0.93
C ALA A 70 -40.54 24.29 -1.50
N ASP A 71 -41.62 23.97 -0.77
CA ASP A 71 -42.82 23.35 -1.37
C ASP A 71 -43.54 24.31 -2.35
N VAL A 72 -43.19 25.60 -2.35
CA VAL A 72 -43.57 26.58 -3.39
C VAL A 72 -42.33 27.02 -4.15
N THR A 73 -42.31 26.81 -5.46
CA THR A 73 -41.21 27.28 -6.31
C THR A 73 -41.17 28.81 -6.37
N PRO A 74 -40.06 29.47 -5.97
CA PRO A 74 -39.89 30.91 -6.17
C PRO A 74 -39.76 31.24 -7.67
N THR A 75 -40.14 32.44 -8.08
CA THR A 75 -39.86 32.92 -9.45
C THR A 75 -38.50 33.61 -9.53
N LEU A 76 -37.91 33.66 -10.74
CA LEU A 76 -36.64 34.37 -10.97
C LEU A 76 -36.70 35.85 -10.56
N ASP A 77 -37.82 36.53 -10.80
CA ASP A 77 -38.05 37.92 -10.36
C ASP A 77 -38.09 38.07 -8.82
N GLU A 78 -38.39 36.99 -8.08
CA GLU A 78 -38.36 36.97 -6.61
C GLU A 78 -36.96 36.61 -6.07
N LEU A 79 -36.21 35.75 -6.75
CA LEU A 79 -34.80 35.48 -6.42
C LEU A 79 -33.90 36.70 -6.68
N LEU A 80 -34.10 37.39 -7.81
CA LEU A 80 -33.38 38.63 -8.18
C LEU A 80 -33.73 39.85 -7.29
N ALA A 81 -34.53 39.66 -6.24
CA ALA A 81 -34.74 40.66 -5.18
C ALA A 81 -33.74 40.52 -4.02
N TYR A 82 -32.88 39.50 -4.04
CA TYR A 82 -31.89 39.17 -3.01
C TYR A 82 -30.48 39.11 -3.60
N ASP A 83 -29.49 39.45 -2.78
CA ASP A 83 -28.08 39.47 -3.19
C ASP A 83 -27.51 38.05 -3.37
N ALA A 84 -27.95 37.10 -2.54
CA ALA A 84 -27.62 35.67 -2.65
C ALA A 84 -28.70 34.77 -2.03
N VAL A 85 -28.64 33.47 -2.34
CA VAL A 85 -29.56 32.44 -1.84
C VAL A 85 -28.80 31.39 -1.02
N LEU A 86 -29.27 31.11 0.21
CA LEU A 86 -28.92 29.90 0.96
C LEU A 86 -29.96 28.82 0.68
N LEU A 87 -29.57 27.76 -0.03
CA LEU A 87 -30.38 26.58 -0.26
C LEU A 87 -29.99 25.48 0.73
N PHE A 88 -30.98 24.79 1.30
CA PHE A 88 -30.76 23.49 1.95
C PHE A 88 -31.98 22.58 1.89
N GLU A 89 -31.77 21.28 2.14
CA GLU A 89 -32.83 20.30 2.34
C GLU A 89 -32.70 19.57 3.67
N ASN A 90 -33.82 19.03 4.15
CA ASN A 90 -33.87 17.95 5.14
C ASN A 90 -34.92 16.95 4.68
N GLY A 91 -34.49 15.77 4.23
CA GLY A 91 -35.35 14.78 3.58
C GLY A 91 -35.54 15.01 2.07
N VAL A 92 -35.92 13.94 1.38
CA VAL A 92 -36.30 14.00 -0.04
C VAL A 92 -37.69 14.63 -0.18
N PHE A 93 -37.83 15.68 -1.00
CA PHE A 93 -39.10 16.41 -1.21
C PHE A 93 -39.42 16.63 -2.69
N ALA A 94 -40.71 16.62 -3.02
CA ALA A 94 -41.17 16.47 -4.41
C ALA A 94 -40.97 17.71 -5.29
N ASN A 95 -40.67 18.88 -4.72
CA ASN A 95 -40.55 20.14 -5.47
C ASN A 95 -39.09 20.54 -5.78
N ALA A 96 -38.09 19.82 -5.26
CA ALA A 96 -36.66 20.14 -5.39
C ALA A 96 -36.25 20.48 -6.83
N ALA A 97 -36.63 19.64 -7.79
CA ALA A 97 -36.31 19.83 -9.22
C ALA A 97 -36.80 21.19 -9.76
N ASN A 98 -38.02 21.61 -9.41
CA ASN A 98 -38.58 22.87 -9.88
C ASN A 98 -37.89 24.09 -9.23
N VAL A 99 -37.46 23.96 -7.96
CA VAL A 99 -36.73 25.01 -7.25
C VAL A 99 -35.31 25.16 -7.81
N GLY A 100 -34.61 24.04 -8.03
CA GLY A 100 -33.28 24.02 -8.61
C GLY A 100 -33.24 24.45 -10.08
N ASP A 101 -34.26 24.14 -10.88
CA ASP A 101 -34.40 24.66 -12.25
C ASP A 101 -34.45 26.21 -12.28
N VAL A 102 -35.12 26.86 -11.32
CA VAL A 102 -35.15 28.34 -11.24
C VAL A 102 -33.88 28.91 -10.61
N LEU A 103 -33.24 28.19 -9.67
CA LEU A 103 -31.93 28.59 -9.15
C LEU A 103 -30.82 28.50 -10.22
N ALA A 104 -30.92 27.56 -11.17
CA ALA A 104 -30.06 27.53 -12.35
C ALA A 104 -30.27 28.76 -13.26
N GLU A 105 -31.51 29.26 -13.40
CA GLU A 105 -31.76 30.54 -14.10
C GLU A 105 -31.19 31.75 -13.32
N TYR A 106 -31.17 31.70 -11.99
CA TYR A 106 -30.58 32.73 -11.12
C TYR A 106 -29.05 32.76 -11.17
N VAL A 107 -28.39 31.60 -11.13
CA VAL A 107 -26.93 31.47 -11.36
C VAL A 107 -26.58 32.01 -12.76
N LEU A 108 -27.32 31.61 -13.81
CA LEU A 108 -27.12 32.15 -15.16
C LEU A 108 -27.43 33.66 -15.31
N ALA A 109 -28.03 34.29 -14.30
CA ALA A 109 -28.27 35.73 -14.24
C ALA A 109 -27.20 36.52 -13.44
N GLY A 110 -26.19 35.84 -12.90
CA GLY A 110 -25.14 36.43 -12.04
C GLY A 110 -25.33 36.22 -10.53
N GLY A 111 -26.34 35.45 -10.11
CA GLY A 111 -26.69 35.29 -8.70
C GLY A 111 -25.88 34.22 -7.96
N GLY A 112 -25.48 34.50 -6.72
CA GLY A 112 -24.72 33.57 -5.88
C GLY A 112 -25.59 32.62 -5.06
N VAL A 113 -25.19 31.35 -5.00
CA VAL A 113 -25.90 30.31 -4.23
C VAL A 113 -24.97 29.61 -3.25
N VAL A 114 -25.32 29.62 -1.97
CA VAL A 114 -24.71 28.76 -0.94
C VAL A 114 -25.57 27.52 -0.78
N LEU A 115 -24.95 26.35 -0.85
CA LEU A 115 -25.55 25.05 -0.59
C LEU A 115 -25.05 24.56 0.78
N GLY A 116 -25.95 24.53 1.76
CA GLY A 116 -25.81 23.65 2.93
C GLY A 116 -26.72 22.44 2.75
N THR A 117 -26.38 21.26 3.26
CA THR A 117 -27.15 20.04 2.95
C THR A 117 -27.30 19.10 4.13
N PHE A 118 -28.35 18.30 4.13
CA PHE A 118 -28.51 17.18 5.06
C PHE A 118 -28.13 15.89 4.35
N TYR A 119 -26.82 15.57 4.34
CA TYR A 119 -26.24 14.46 3.60
C TYR A 119 -26.56 14.47 2.09
N TRP A 120 -26.50 15.66 1.48
CA TRP A 120 -26.59 15.85 0.03
C TRP A 120 -27.80 15.18 -0.63
N GLN A 121 -28.96 15.31 -0.01
CA GLN A 121 -30.20 14.70 -0.46
C GLN A 121 -30.81 15.44 -1.66
N ASN A 122 -31.83 14.83 -2.29
CA ASN A 122 -32.46 15.31 -3.54
C ASN A 122 -31.50 15.50 -4.72
N ARG A 123 -30.34 14.83 -4.78
CA ARG A 123 -29.43 14.85 -5.95
C ARG A 123 -29.63 13.62 -6.84
N SER A 124 -29.35 13.71 -8.14
CA SER A 124 -29.52 12.57 -9.07
C SER A 124 -28.40 11.51 -9.00
N ASP A 125 -27.26 11.84 -8.39
CA ASP A 125 -26.13 10.96 -8.06
C ASP A 125 -26.27 10.29 -6.67
N ALA A 126 -27.02 10.90 -5.74
CA ALA A 126 -27.22 10.40 -4.38
C ALA A 126 -28.05 9.11 -4.27
N SER A 127 -27.70 8.24 -3.31
CA SER A 127 -28.40 6.97 -3.01
C SER A 127 -29.90 7.07 -2.71
N PHE A 128 -30.39 8.25 -2.32
CA PHE A 128 -31.79 8.47 -1.92
C PHE A 128 -32.69 8.93 -3.08
N GLY A 129 -32.08 9.30 -4.20
CA GLY A 129 -32.77 9.84 -5.37
C GLY A 129 -33.42 11.21 -5.13
N GLY A 130 -34.26 11.59 -6.08
CA GLY A 130 -34.67 12.98 -6.29
C GLY A 130 -33.82 13.61 -7.40
N THR A 131 -33.91 14.93 -7.53
CA THR A 131 -32.98 15.77 -8.30
C THR A 131 -33.26 17.24 -7.99
N TRP A 132 -32.22 18.08 -8.01
CA TRP A 132 -32.30 19.54 -8.03
C TRP A 132 -32.31 20.08 -9.48
N GLY A 133 -32.64 19.25 -10.47
CA GLY A 133 -32.82 19.67 -11.86
C GLY A 133 -31.54 20.26 -12.44
N ALA A 134 -31.65 21.40 -13.12
CA ALA A 134 -30.53 22.07 -13.75
C ALA A 134 -29.45 22.58 -12.76
N LEU A 135 -29.77 22.77 -11.46
CA LEU A 135 -28.79 23.28 -10.48
C LEU A 135 -27.61 22.31 -10.26
N GLU A 136 -27.83 21.01 -10.42
CA GLU A 136 -26.77 19.98 -10.28
C GLU A 136 -25.63 20.17 -11.30
N SER A 137 -25.88 20.90 -12.40
CA SER A 137 -24.87 21.25 -13.40
C SER A 137 -23.96 22.43 -13.00
N TYR A 138 -24.23 23.09 -11.86
CA TYR A 138 -23.41 24.15 -11.25
C TYR A 138 -22.96 23.83 -9.82
N ASP A 139 -23.65 22.93 -9.12
CA ASP A 139 -23.26 22.42 -7.79
C ASP A 139 -21.80 21.93 -7.81
N PRO A 140 -20.89 22.45 -6.97
CA PRO A 140 -19.47 22.07 -6.97
C PRO A 140 -19.20 20.65 -6.46
N LEU A 141 -20.14 20.03 -5.74
CA LEU A 141 -19.93 18.74 -5.08
C LEU A 141 -20.77 17.62 -5.71
N THR A 142 -20.26 16.40 -5.66
CA THR A 142 -20.92 15.17 -6.12
C THR A 142 -21.44 14.43 -4.89
N ALA A 143 -22.73 14.13 -4.85
CA ALA A 143 -23.33 13.38 -3.75
C ALA A 143 -23.16 11.89 -4.03
N GLN A 144 -22.26 11.24 -3.32
CA GLN A 144 -21.87 9.87 -3.65
C GLN A 144 -22.88 8.83 -3.16
N ALA A 145 -22.73 7.61 -3.69
CA ALA A 145 -23.55 6.45 -3.37
C ALA A 145 -23.29 5.93 -1.94
N GLY A 146 -23.63 6.75 -0.94
CA GLY A 146 -23.26 6.56 0.46
C GLY A 146 -22.95 7.84 1.23
N ALA A 147 -23.39 9.04 0.78
CA ALA A 147 -23.10 10.34 1.40
C ALA A 147 -23.63 10.56 2.85
N CYS A 148 -24.06 9.51 3.57
CA CYS A 148 -24.52 9.56 4.96
C CYS A 148 -23.44 9.09 5.95
N GLU A 149 -22.47 9.96 6.22
CA GLU A 149 -21.43 9.72 7.22
C GLU A 149 -21.89 10.18 8.60
N TYR A 150 -22.60 9.31 9.32
CA TYR A 150 -22.96 9.50 10.74
C TYR A 150 -21.73 9.33 11.66
N SER A 151 -20.72 10.14 11.43
CA SER A 151 -19.43 10.17 12.12
C SER A 151 -18.94 11.60 12.22
N GLY A 152 -18.63 12.05 13.44
CA GLY A 152 -18.09 13.37 13.67
C GLY A 152 -16.62 13.48 13.26
N ASP A 153 -16.24 14.65 12.78
CA ASP A 153 -14.92 14.97 12.25
C ASP A 153 -14.61 16.46 12.45
N ASP A 154 -13.33 16.79 12.38
CA ASP A 154 -12.78 18.15 12.39
C ASP A 154 -12.33 18.53 10.97
N VAL A 155 -12.43 19.82 10.61
CA VAL A 155 -11.76 20.34 9.40
C VAL A 155 -10.25 20.14 9.56
N ASP A 156 -9.55 19.69 8.52
CA ASP A 156 -8.08 19.60 8.57
C ASP A 156 -7.49 21.03 8.47
N PRO A 157 -6.80 21.55 9.50
CA PRO A 157 -6.25 22.90 9.48
C PRO A 157 -5.16 23.11 8.41
N LEU A 158 -4.54 22.04 7.89
CA LEU A 158 -3.57 22.12 6.80
C LEU A 158 -4.22 22.15 5.41
N SER A 159 -5.51 21.79 5.32
CA SER A 159 -6.28 21.84 4.08
C SER A 159 -6.96 23.19 3.81
N ILE A 160 -6.89 24.14 4.76
CA ILE A 160 -7.60 25.41 4.67
C ILE A 160 -6.84 26.38 3.77
N VAL A 161 -7.35 26.55 2.55
CA VAL A 161 -6.91 27.53 1.55
C VAL A 161 -7.22 28.96 2.04
N ASP A 162 -6.32 29.94 1.86
CA ASP A 162 -6.58 31.35 2.22
C ASP A 162 -7.53 32.02 1.21
N HIS A 163 -8.83 31.95 1.47
CA HIS A 163 -9.89 32.46 0.61
C HIS A 163 -10.88 33.32 1.43
N PRO A 164 -11.56 34.33 0.85
CA PRO A 164 -12.54 35.13 1.57
C PRO A 164 -13.66 34.33 2.27
N ILE A 165 -13.96 33.11 1.81
CA ILE A 165 -14.92 32.18 2.45
C ILE A 165 -14.33 31.57 3.74
N THR A 166 -13.07 31.15 3.71
CA THR A 166 -12.35 30.52 4.83
C THR A 166 -11.68 31.52 5.77
N ALA A 167 -11.71 32.82 5.46
CA ALA A 167 -11.05 33.89 6.21
C ALA A 167 -11.38 33.89 7.71
N GLY A 168 -10.44 33.42 8.53
CA GLY A 168 -10.60 33.33 9.99
C GLY A 168 -11.25 32.03 10.50
N VAL A 169 -11.56 31.08 9.62
CA VAL A 169 -11.88 29.68 9.99
C VAL A 169 -10.58 28.99 10.37
N THR A 170 -10.55 28.41 11.57
CA THR A 170 -9.35 27.75 12.14
C THR A 170 -9.67 26.46 12.89
N GLN A 171 -10.89 26.35 13.42
CA GLN A 171 -11.40 25.14 14.08
C GLN A 171 -12.89 25.00 13.75
N LEU A 172 -13.26 23.90 13.09
CA LEU A 172 -14.64 23.61 12.72
C LEU A 172 -14.90 22.12 12.93
N HIS A 173 -15.92 21.80 13.71
CA HIS A 173 -16.26 20.43 14.11
C HIS A 173 -17.72 20.13 13.84
N ALA A 174 -18.01 18.95 13.29
CA ALA A 174 -19.35 18.39 13.16
C ALA A 174 -19.44 17.05 13.91
N ASN A 175 -20.56 16.77 14.56
CA ASN A 175 -20.76 15.51 15.32
C ASN A 175 -21.36 14.39 14.45
N SER A 176 -22.07 14.73 13.37
CA SER A 176 -22.65 13.76 12.42
C SER A 176 -23.03 14.38 11.07
N PHE A 177 -23.62 15.57 11.01
CA PHE A 177 -24.34 16.03 9.80
C PHE A 177 -23.42 16.74 8.80
N ARG A 178 -22.45 15.98 8.28
CA ARG A 178 -21.34 16.48 7.47
C ARG A 178 -20.94 15.57 6.30
N GLY A 179 -20.21 16.14 5.35
CA GLY A 179 -19.33 15.39 4.45
C GLY A 179 -20.01 14.44 3.45
N GLY A 180 -19.31 13.35 3.12
CA GLY A 180 -19.79 12.28 2.24
C GLY A 180 -19.73 12.59 0.74
N THR A 181 -18.82 13.48 0.32
CA THR A 181 -18.77 14.07 -1.03
C THR A 181 -17.44 13.92 -1.73
N THR A 182 -17.41 14.26 -3.02
CA THR A 182 -16.16 14.57 -3.74
C THR A 182 -16.40 15.74 -4.68
N ALA A 183 -15.39 16.60 -4.84
CA ALA A 183 -15.45 17.75 -5.72
C ALA A 183 -15.64 17.35 -7.18
N LYS A 184 -16.40 18.14 -7.93
CA LYS A 184 -16.43 18.06 -9.40
C LYS A 184 -15.15 18.69 -9.98
N PRO A 185 -14.69 18.29 -11.19
CA PRO A 185 -13.46 18.82 -11.78
C PRO A 185 -13.44 20.35 -11.99
N GLU A 186 -14.61 20.98 -12.03
CA GLU A 186 -14.80 22.42 -12.20
C GLU A 186 -14.96 23.18 -10.86
N ALA A 187 -14.62 22.56 -9.72
CA ALA A 187 -14.76 23.14 -8.39
C ALA A 187 -13.40 23.28 -7.67
N GLU A 188 -13.15 24.47 -7.13
CA GLU A 188 -12.06 24.76 -6.21
C GLU A 188 -12.43 24.23 -4.81
N VAL A 189 -11.58 23.41 -4.21
CA VAL A 189 -11.74 22.93 -2.82
C VAL A 189 -10.99 23.89 -1.90
N LEU A 190 -11.71 24.44 -0.91
CA LEU A 190 -11.18 25.45 0.01
C LEU A 190 -10.85 24.89 1.40
N ALA A 191 -11.44 23.74 1.76
CA ALA A 191 -11.12 23.00 2.97
C ALA A 191 -11.57 21.53 2.82
N LEU A 192 -10.83 20.60 3.42
CA LEU A 192 -11.16 19.19 3.59
C LEU A 192 -11.52 18.90 5.05
N TRP A 193 -12.28 17.83 5.27
CA TRP A 193 -12.33 17.18 6.57
C TRP A 193 -11.07 16.33 6.81
N SER A 194 -10.74 16.05 8.08
CA SER A 194 -9.54 15.26 8.42
C SER A 194 -9.63 13.77 8.04
N GLY A 195 -10.85 13.22 7.99
CA GLY A 195 -11.15 11.90 7.46
C GLY A 195 -11.45 11.90 5.95
N THR A 196 -11.06 10.81 5.28
CA THR A 196 -11.54 10.49 3.93
C THR A 196 -13.02 10.11 3.96
N ASN A 197 -13.73 10.33 2.85
CA ASN A 197 -15.11 9.88 2.68
C ASN A 197 -15.26 8.35 2.60
N ASN A 198 -16.49 7.88 2.51
CA ASN A 198 -16.88 6.48 2.35
C ASN A 198 -16.30 5.73 1.11
N LEU A 199 -15.60 6.40 0.18
CA LEU A 199 -14.84 5.77 -0.90
C LEU A 199 -13.31 5.75 -0.65
N GLY A 200 -12.83 6.32 0.46
CA GLY A 200 -11.40 6.50 0.74
C GLY A 200 -10.76 7.66 -0.03
N LEU A 201 -11.58 8.62 -0.50
CA LEU A 201 -11.13 9.83 -1.19
C LEU A 201 -11.18 11.03 -0.23
N PRO A 202 -10.46 12.14 -0.52
CA PRO A 202 -10.62 13.39 0.23
C PRO A 202 -12.08 13.86 0.26
N ASP A 203 -12.58 14.28 1.42
CA ASP A 203 -13.95 14.78 1.60
C ASP A 203 -13.96 16.30 1.76
N PRO A 204 -14.47 17.06 0.78
CA PRO A 204 -14.55 18.52 0.87
C PRO A 204 -15.46 18.98 2.01
N ALA A 205 -14.91 19.75 2.94
CA ALA A 205 -15.68 20.53 3.91
C ALA A 205 -16.31 21.77 3.22
N VAL A 206 -15.52 22.42 2.35
CA VAL A 206 -15.92 23.62 1.60
C VAL A 206 -15.36 23.54 0.18
N ALA A 207 -16.21 23.80 -0.82
CA ALA A 207 -15.80 23.99 -2.20
C ALA A 207 -16.60 25.12 -2.87
N VAL A 208 -16.04 25.75 -3.90
CA VAL A 208 -16.69 26.79 -4.71
C VAL A 208 -16.52 26.49 -6.19
N ARG A 209 -17.53 26.81 -6.98
CA ARG A 209 -17.44 26.86 -8.45
C ARG A 209 -17.92 28.21 -8.95
N TYR A 210 -17.22 28.73 -9.95
CA TYR A 210 -17.58 29.96 -10.66
C TYR A 210 -18.27 29.64 -12.00
N GLU A 211 -19.19 30.51 -12.42
CA GLU A 211 -19.90 30.44 -13.70
C GLU A 211 -20.05 31.87 -14.25
N GLY A 212 -18.97 32.39 -14.83
CA GLY A 212 -18.91 33.78 -15.30
C GLY A 212 -18.80 34.78 -14.14
N GLU A 213 -19.84 35.59 -13.93
CA GLU A 213 -19.94 36.52 -12.79
C GLU A 213 -20.70 35.90 -11.59
N ALA A 214 -21.18 34.65 -11.71
CA ALA A 214 -21.89 33.92 -10.66
C ALA A 214 -21.00 32.88 -9.97
N CYS A 215 -21.44 32.40 -8.80
CA CYS A 215 -20.76 31.37 -8.03
C CYS A 215 -21.73 30.48 -7.26
N VAL A 216 -21.36 29.20 -7.10
CA VAL A 216 -22.07 28.23 -6.27
C VAL A 216 -21.09 27.65 -5.26
N ILE A 217 -21.40 27.80 -3.97
CA ILE A 217 -20.56 27.39 -2.85
C ILE A 217 -21.19 26.15 -2.21
N GLY A 218 -20.47 25.03 -2.20
CA GLY A 218 -20.85 23.81 -1.50
C GLY A 218 -20.21 23.75 -0.13
N ILE A 219 -21.00 23.80 0.93
CA ILE A 219 -20.55 23.54 2.30
C ILE A 219 -21.17 22.20 2.72
N SER A 220 -20.35 21.20 3.02
CA SER A 220 -20.84 19.87 3.41
C SER A 220 -21.25 19.82 4.88
N ILE A 221 -22.12 20.75 5.26
CA ILE A 221 -22.64 21.00 6.61
C ILE A 221 -24.12 21.35 6.50
N PHE A 222 -24.93 20.77 7.39
CA PHE A 222 -26.34 21.14 7.52
C PHE A 222 -26.49 22.46 8.30
N PRO A 223 -27.16 23.51 7.79
CA PRO A 223 -27.16 24.83 8.45
C PRO A 223 -28.07 24.96 9.67
N ASP A 224 -28.90 23.95 10.00
CA ASP A 224 -29.83 24.02 11.13
C ASP A 224 -29.13 23.73 12.48
N ALA A 225 -28.67 24.80 13.13
CA ALA A 225 -28.04 24.77 14.44
C ALA A 225 -28.94 24.24 15.58
N SER A 226 -30.26 24.06 15.40
CA SER A 226 -31.13 23.52 16.45
C SER A 226 -30.81 22.07 16.83
N PHE A 227 -30.13 21.35 15.94
CA PHE A 227 -29.63 19.99 16.16
C PHE A 227 -28.40 19.94 17.07
N ASN A 228 -27.72 21.07 17.33
CA ASN A 228 -26.51 21.17 18.16
C ASN A 228 -25.37 20.24 17.66
N ASP A 229 -25.24 20.05 16.34
CA ASP A 229 -24.22 19.16 15.77
C ASP A 229 -22.84 19.82 15.60
N PHE A 230 -22.80 21.15 15.49
CA PHE A 230 -21.60 21.89 15.08
C PHE A 230 -20.99 22.73 16.20
N THR A 231 -19.66 22.85 16.21
CA THR A 231 -18.92 23.77 17.09
C THR A 231 -17.71 24.39 16.38
N GLY A 232 -17.13 25.42 16.99
CA GLY A 232 -16.04 26.20 16.40
C GLY A 232 -16.56 27.33 15.50
N ASP A 233 -15.87 27.55 14.38
CA ASP A 233 -16.01 28.72 13.50
C ASP A 233 -17.20 28.60 12.50
N PHE A 234 -18.20 27.78 12.82
CA PHE A 234 -19.39 27.51 11.99
C PHE A 234 -20.06 28.79 11.44
N TYR A 235 -20.36 29.76 12.33
CA TYR A 235 -20.97 31.02 11.90
C TYR A 235 -20.02 31.94 11.13
N VAL A 236 -18.70 31.82 11.33
CA VAL A 236 -17.70 32.58 10.57
C VAL A 236 -17.68 32.10 9.12
N LEU A 237 -17.64 30.77 8.92
CA LEU A 237 -17.71 30.16 7.60
C LEU A 237 -18.99 30.55 6.85
N PHE A 238 -20.16 30.47 7.51
CA PHE A 238 -21.43 30.83 6.86
C PHE A 238 -21.59 32.35 6.62
N ASP A 239 -21.14 33.23 7.53
CA ASP A 239 -21.13 34.69 7.32
C ASP A 239 -20.21 35.05 6.13
N ASN A 240 -19.00 34.50 6.09
CA ASN A 240 -18.07 34.67 4.98
C ASN A 240 -18.63 34.15 3.65
N ALA A 241 -19.23 32.95 3.64
CA ALA A 241 -19.79 32.34 2.42
C ALA A 241 -20.98 33.15 1.86
N LEU A 242 -21.86 33.65 2.73
CA LEU A 242 -22.98 34.50 2.32
C LEU A 242 -22.51 35.88 1.85
N ALA A 243 -21.50 36.47 2.49
CA ALA A 243 -20.86 37.70 2.05
C ALA A 243 -20.13 37.55 0.70
N PHE A 244 -19.52 36.40 0.44
CA PHE A 244 -18.88 36.11 -0.85
C PHE A 244 -19.93 35.88 -1.95
N ALA A 245 -20.96 35.07 -1.68
CA ALA A 245 -22.05 34.82 -2.64
C ALA A 245 -22.79 36.09 -3.07
N ALA A 246 -22.89 37.10 -2.19
CA ALA A 246 -23.58 38.36 -2.47
C ALA A 246 -22.89 39.26 -3.52
N ASP A 247 -21.61 39.02 -3.84
CA ASP A 247 -20.88 39.73 -4.91
C ASP A 247 -20.23 38.78 -5.94
N CYS A 248 -20.10 37.48 -5.63
CA CYS A 248 -19.49 36.39 -6.42
C CYS A 248 -18.17 36.70 -7.14
N ALA A 249 -17.44 37.72 -6.69
CA ALA A 249 -16.18 38.12 -7.31
C ALA A 249 -15.10 37.06 -7.05
N PRO A 250 -14.56 36.38 -8.08
CA PRO A 250 -13.43 35.46 -7.90
C PRO A 250 -12.22 36.22 -7.30
N PRO A 251 -11.27 35.51 -6.65
CA PRO A 251 -10.21 36.10 -5.84
C PRO A 251 -9.10 36.79 -6.67
N GLY A 252 -9.45 37.87 -7.37
CA GLY A 252 -8.56 38.61 -8.27
C GLY A 252 -8.75 38.20 -9.74
N PRO A 253 -7.80 38.58 -10.62
CA PRO A 253 -7.84 38.18 -12.01
C PRO A 253 -7.24 36.79 -12.27
N CYS A 254 -6.25 36.34 -11.49
CA CYS A 254 -5.53 35.09 -11.80
C CYS A 254 -6.45 33.87 -11.83
N GLY A 255 -6.17 32.96 -12.77
CA GLY A 255 -7.06 31.87 -13.15
C GLY A 255 -7.97 32.19 -14.34
N ASN A 256 -7.91 33.41 -14.88
CA ASN A 256 -8.65 33.78 -16.09
C ASN A 256 -7.97 33.34 -17.40
N GLY A 257 -6.70 32.91 -17.35
CA GLY A 257 -5.89 32.54 -18.52
C GLY A 257 -4.99 33.68 -19.03
N VAL A 258 -4.83 34.76 -18.26
CA VAL A 258 -4.06 35.94 -18.63
C VAL A 258 -3.40 36.55 -17.38
N LEU A 259 -2.06 36.45 -17.31
CA LEU A 259 -1.24 37.08 -16.30
C LEU A 259 -1.37 38.62 -16.35
N ASP A 260 -2.02 39.20 -15.34
CA ASP A 260 -2.42 40.61 -15.24
C ASP A 260 -1.52 41.43 -14.27
N GLU A 261 -1.73 42.76 -14.19
CA GLU A 261 -0.89 43.67 -13.39
C GLU A 261 -1.14 43.55 -11.87
N GLY A 262 -0.53 42.52 -11.27
CA GLY A 262 -0.54 42.24 -9.83
C GLY A 262 -0.07 40.84 -9.47
N GLU A 263 0.04 39.95 -10.45
CA GLU A 263 0.16 38.51 -10.26
C GLU A 263 1.61 38.01 -10.40
N GLY A 264 1.91 36.91 -9.72
CA GLY A 264 3.11 36.10 -9.94
C GLY A 264 2.89 34.96 -10.95
N CYS A 265 1.64 34.47 -11.07
CA CYS A 265 1.22 33.41 -11.99
C CYS A 265 -0.23 33.59 -12.45
N ASP A 266 -0.55 32.91 -13.56
CA ASP A 266 -1.88 32.51 -14.00
C ASP A 266 -1.65 31.26 -14.89
N ASP A 267 -2.40 30.18 -14.66
CA ASP A 267 -2.36 28.94 -15.45
C ASP A 267 -3.68 28.63 -16.17
N GLY A 268 -4.67 29.53 -16.08
CA GLY A 268 -6.00 29.38 -16.66
C GLY A 268 -7.02 28.65 -15.79
N ASN A 269 -6.76 28.44 -14.48
CA ASN A 269 -7.76 27.94 -13.54
C ASN A 269 -7.65 28.60 -12.15
N TYR A 270 -8.73 28.50 -11.34
CA TYR A 270 -8.82 29.17 -10.04
C TYR A 270 -8.38 28.31 -8.85
N ALA A 271 -7.93 27.06 -9.05
CA ALA A 271 -7.57 26.20 -7.93
C ALA A 271 -6.25 26.63 -7.29
N SER A 272 -6.29 27.01 -6.00
CA SER A 272 -5.09 27.42 -5.26
C SER A 272 -4.18 26.23 -4.81
N ASN A 273 -4.35 25.03 -5.39
CA ASN A 273 -3.66 23.80 -5.00
C ASN A 273 -2.82 23.13 -6.12
N ASP A 274 -2.52 23.86 -7.19
CA ASP A 274 -1.67 23.43 -8.30
C ASP A 274 -0.56 24.46 -8.61
N ALA A 275 -0.30 24.80 -9.87
CA ALA A 275 0.79 25.65 -10.29
C ALA A 275 0.66 27.12 -9.83
N CYS A 276 -0.54 27.58 -9.49
CA CYS A 276 -0.79 28.98 -9.12
C CYS A 276 -1.49 29.15 -7.75
N VAL A 277 -0.68 29.31 -6.72
CA VAL A 277 -1.08 29.35 -5.30
C VAL A 277 -1.33 30.80 -4.88
N HIS A 278 -2.60 31.18 -4.68
CA HIS A 278 -2.98 32.56 -4.32
C HIS A 278 -2.37 33.62 -5.25
N CYS A 279 -2.40 33.35 -6.56
CA CYS A 279 -1.78 34.15 -7.62
C CYS A 279 -0.24 34.29 -7.54
N GLN A 280 0.46 33.48 -6.74
CA GLN A 280 1.92 33.33 -6.76
C GLN A 280 2.30 31.91 -7.24
N PRO A 281 3.43 31.71 -7.95
CA PRO A 281 3.83 30.37 -8.37
C PRO A 281 4.01 29.46 -7.16
N ALA A 282 3.64 28.18 -7.28
CA ALA A 282 3.85 27.16 -6.25
C ALA A 282 5.30 27.15 -5.70
N THR A 283 5.43 26.90 -4.40
CA THR A 283 6.68 27.08 -3.64
C THR A 283 7.05 25.88 -2.79
N CYS A 284 7.71 24.90 -3.42
CA CYS A 284 8.41 23.83 -2.73
C CYS A 284 9.12 24.29 -1.44
N GLY A 285 8.87 23.54 -0.36
CA GLY A 285 9.29 23.81 1.00
C GLY A 285 8.30 24.66 1.79
N ASP A 286 7.00 24.61 1.45
CA ASP A 286 5.92 25.30 2.19
C ASP A 286 4.95 24.36 2.93
N GLY A 287 5.05 23.05 2.69
CA GLY A 287 4.29 22.00 3.39
C GLY A 287 3.08 21.47 2.62
N HIS A 288 2.87 21.90 1.38
CA HIS A 288 1.71 21.54 0.56
C HIS A 288 2.14 20.91 -0.77
N VAL A 289 1.65 19.69 -1.07
CA VAL A 289 2.00 18.97 -2.31
C VAL A 289 1.12 19.44 -3.47
N GLN A 290 1.64 20.32 -4.33
CA GLN A 290 0.81 20.97 -5.34
C GLN A 290 0.59 20.10 -6.58
N LEU A 291 -0.69 19.97 -6.97
CA LEU A 291 -1.18 18.94 -7.87
C LEU A 291 -0.59 19.05 -9.28
N GLY A 292 0.29 18.11 -9.63
CA GLY A 292 0.95 18.08 -10.94
C GLY A 292 2.11 19.05 -11.08
N VAL A 293 2.46 19.77 -10.02
CA VAL A 293 3.72 20.53 -9.88
C VAL A 293 4.80 19.63 -9.31
N GLU A 294 4.52 19.01 -8.15
CA GLU A 294 5.49 18.16 -7.42
C GLU A 294 4.88 16.87 -6.86
N PRO A 295 5.69 15.79 -6.70
CA PRO A 295 5.30 14.54 -6.04
C PRO A 295 5.34 14.55 -4.50
N CYS A 296 6.07 15.47 -3.86
CA CYS A 296 6.20 15.57 -2.40
C CYS A 296 6.52 17.02 -1.96
N ASP A 297 6.23 17.33 -0.71
CA ASP A 297 6.69 18.51 0.05
C ASP A 297 6.54 18.12 1.53
N ASP A 298 7.57 18.35 2.35
CA ASP A 298 7.61 18.07 3.80
C ASP A 298 7.82 19.33 4.66
N GLY A 299 7.82 20.51 4.04
CA GLY A 299 7.74 21.81 4.72
C GLY A 299 9.05 22.53 4.99
N ASP A 300 10.20 22.04 4.51
CA ASP A 300 11.41 22.87 4.39
C ASP A 300 12.28 22.59 3.14
N LEU A 301 13.60 22.74 3.23
CA LEU A 301 14.55 22.72 2.10
C LEU A 301 15.89 22.09 2.53
N ASP A 302 15.83 21.04 3.34
CA ASP A 302 16.91 20.06 3.49
C ASP A 302 16.85 19.02 2.34
N ASN A 303 17.82 18.11 2.31
CA ASN A 303 17.79 16.92 1.45
C ASN A 303 17.86 15.61 2.25
N ASP A 304 18.21 15.67 3.55
CA ASP A 304 18.49 14.49 4.37
C ASP A 304 17.21 13.85 4.99
N ASP A 305 16.00 14.21 4.56
CA ASP A 305 14.70 13.77 5.11
C ASP A 305 13.69 13.23 4.07
N SER A 306 12.46 13.74 3.91
CA SER A 306 11.39 13.00 3.17
C SER A 306 11.18 13.45 1.73
N CYS A 307 11.67 14.63 1.35
CA CYS A 307 11.59 15.20 0.01
C CYS A 307 12.88 15.99 -0.30
N LEU A 308 13.36 15.98 -1.54
CA LEU A 308 14.58 16.71 -1.91
C LEU A 308 14.28 18.16 -2.30
N VAL A 309 15.22 19.09 -2.07
CA VAL A 309 15.18 20.49 -2.54
C VAL A 309 14.78 20.57 -4.02
N GLY A 310 13.66 21.25 -4.28
CA GLY A 310 13.01 21.26 -5.60
C GLY A 310 11.83 20.29 -5.72
N CYS A 311 11.45 19.68 -4.60
CA CYS A 311 10.28 18.85 -4.36
C CYS A 311 10.25 17.62 -5.26
N ILE A 312 11.38 16.92 -5.24
CA ILE A 312 11.61 15.66 -5.95
C ILE A 312 11.57 14.55 -4.90
N ALA A 313 10.76 13.52 -5.12
CA ALA A 313 10.78 12.35 -4.27
C ALA A 313 12.17 11.68 -4.38
N PRO A 314 12.87 11.42 -3.25
CA PRO A 314 14.20 10.82 -3.28
C PRO A 314 14.20 9.44 -3.94
N THR A 315 15.34 9.11 -4.54
CA THR A 315 15.53 7.91 -5.34
C THR A 315 16.90 7.30 -5.11
N CYS A 316 16.92 6.08 -4.59
CA CYS A 316 18.13 5.29 -4.39
C CYS A 316 19.16 5.46 -5.53
N GLY A 317 20.35 5.94 -5.17
CA GLY A 317 21.44 6.25 -6.09
C GLY A 317 21.55 7.71 -6.52
N ASP A 318 20.84 8.66 -5.88
CA ASP A 318 20.88 10.08 -6.22
C ASP A 318 21.89 10.92 -5.41
N GLY A 319 22.42 10.40 -4.30
CA GLY A 319 23.48 11.03 -3.51
C GLY A 319 23.07 11.58 -2.14
N PHE A 320 21.84 11.34 -1.69
CA PHE A 320 21.33 11.76 -0.38
C PHE A 320 20.85 10.55 0.44
N VAL A 321 20.86 10.64 1.78
CA VAL A 321 20.45 9.54 2.67
C VAL A 321 19.21 9.98 3.45
N ASN A 322 18.06 9.79 2.81
CA ASN A 322 16.78 10.37 3.20
C ASN A 322 16.18 9.69 4.45
N ILE A 323 16.32 10.34 5.62
CA ILE A 323 16.04 9.77 6.94
C ILE A 323 14.57 9.37 7.07
N GLY A 324 14.34 8.06 7.04
CA GLY A 324 13.00 7.45 7.17
C GLY A 324 12.40 7.00 5.84
N VAL A 325 12.99 7.41 4.71
CA VAL A 325 12.75 6.82 3.39
C VAL A 325 13.75 5.68 3.17
N GLU A 326 15.05 5.93 3.35
CA GLU A 326 16.11 4.95 3.12
C GLU A 326 17.24 4.94 4.17
N PRO A 327 17.83 3.76 4.47
CA PRO A 327 18.94 3.59 5.42
C PRO A 327 20.35 3.85 4.84
N CYS A 328 20.52 3.87 3.51
CA CYS A 328 21.78 4.15 2.82
C CYS A 328 21.54 4.72 1.42
N ASP A 329 22.58 5.32 0.86
CA ASP A 329 22.77 5.67 -0.55
C ASP A 329 24.29 5.77 -0.78
N ASP A 330 24.78 5.35 -1.95
CA ASP A 330 26.18 5.51 -2.37
C ASP A 330 26.32 6.22 -3.73
N SER A 331 25.29 6.98 -4.12
CA SER A 331 25.17 7.76 -5.34
C SER A 331 25.17 6.93 -6.64
N ASN A 332 24.83 5.64 -6.56
CA ASN A 332 24.75 4.77 -7.72
C ASN A 332 23.72 3.62 -7.56
N ALA A 333 23.70 2.68 -8.52
CA ALA A 333 22.76 1.56 -8.57
C ALA A 333 23.44 0.32 -9.18
N ASP A 334 24.71 0.11 -8.81
CA ASP A 334 25.29 -1.23 -8.75
C ASP A 334 24.76 -1.89 -7.46
N ASN A 335 24.86 -3.21 -7.36
CA ASN A 335 24.40 -3.96 -6.18
C ASN A 335 25.59 -4.65 -5.51
N THR A 336 26.82 -4.16 -5.69
CA THR A 336 28.06 -4.83 -5.27
C THR A 336 29.04 -3.93 -4.49
N ASP A 337 28.57 -2.77 -4.03
CA ASP A 337 29.28 -1.78 -3.21
C ASP A 337 28.63 -1.56 -1.83
N ASP A 338 28.28 -0.33 -1.41
CA ASP A 338 27.88 -0.05 -0.01
C ASP A 338 26.35 -0.17 0.21
N CYS A 339 25.54 -0.05 -0.86
CA CYS A 339 24.08 -0.03 -0.84
C CYS A 339 23.51 -0.68 -2.12
N ILE A 340 22.45 -1.49 -2.04
CA ILE A 340 21.81 -2.10 -3.24
C ILE A 340 20.72 -1.20 -3.83
N ASP A 341 20.29 -1.44 -5.09
CA ASP A 341 19.28 -0.69 -5.86
C ASP A 341 17.86 -0.53 -5.24
N THR A 342 17.61 -1.13 -4.08
CA THR A 342 16.41 -0.94 -3.24
C THR A 342 16.72 -0.21 -1.93
N CYS A 343 17.87 0.48 -1.92
CA CYS A 343 18.56 1.13 -0.82
C CYS A 343 18.46 0.39 0.50
N GLN A 344 18.88 -0.88 0.49
CA GLN A 344 19.24 -1.61 1.70
C GLN A 344 20.77 -1.66 1.82
N PRO A 345 21.36 -1.59 3.02
CA PRO A 345 22.80 -1.69 3.17
C PRO A 345 23.27 -3.07 2.73
N ALA A 346 24.37 -3.14 1.99
CA ALA A 346 24.99 -4.40 1.58
C ALA A 346 25.16 -5.37 2.77
N SER A 347 24.74 -6.62 2.60
CA SER A 347 24.72 -7.60 3.68
C SER A 347 24.86 -9.05 3.20
N CYS A 348 25.80 -9.77 3.81
CA CYS A 348 25.99 -11.21 3.64
C CYS A 348 24.65 -11.98 3.67
N GLY A 349 24.34 -12.67 2.57
CA GLY A 349 23.08 -13.38 2.34
C GLY A 349 22.05 -12.63 1.48
N ASP A 350 22.40 -11.51 0.84
CA ASP A 350 21.46 -10.72 0.03
C ASP A 350 21.40 -11.12 -1.46
N GLY A 351 22.35 -11.92 -1.95
CA GLY A 351 22.40 -12.45 -3.31
C GLY A 351 23.42 -11.77 -4.21
N TYR A 352 24.19 -10.80 -3.69
CA TYR A 352 25.22 -10.07 -4.41
C TYR A 352 26.57 -10.19 -3.71
N LEU A 353 27.66 -10.20 -4.50
CA LEU A 353 29.02 -10.35 -3.99
C LEU A 353 29.71 -8.99 -3.85
N HIS A 354 29.75 -8.45 -2.63
CA HIS A 354 30.18 -7.08 -2.35
C HIS A 354 31.70 -6.91 -2.38
N ALA A 355 32.20 -6.10 -3.31
CA ALA A 355 33.53 -6.21 -3.89
C ALA A 355 34.69 -5.76 -2.98
N GLY A 356 35.10 -6.64 -2.05
CA GLY A 356 36.15 -6.39 -1.06
C GLY A 356 35.63 -6.06 0.34
N VAL A 357 34.31 -6.15 0.54
CA VAL A 357 33.68 -6.32 1.84
C VAL A 357 33.75 -7.79 2.27
N GLU A 358 33.62 -8.70 1.29
CA GLU A 358 33.43 -10.14 1.47
C GLU A 358 34.11 -10.97 0.36
N THR A 359 33.96 -12.30 0.44
CA THR A 359 34.63 -13.27 -0.45
C THR A 359 33.70 -14.30 -1.10
N CYS A 360 32.50 -14.48 -0.54
CA CYS A 360 31.41 -15.28 -1.06
C CYS A 360 30.08 -14.62 -0.68
N ASP A 361 29.02 -14.94 -1.42
CA ASP A 361 27.61 -14.76 -1.06
C ASP A 361 26.84 -15.85 -1.81
N ASP A 362 25.75 -16.37 -1.24
CA ASP A 362 24.85 -17.34 -1.89
C ASP A 362 23.35 -16.99 -1.81
N GLY A 363 23.02 -15.77 -1.36
CA GLY A 363 21.64 -15.28 -1.22
C GLY A 363 20.83 -15.92 -0.10
N ASN A 364 21.49 -16.42 0.94
CA ASN A 364 20.85 -17.16 2.03
C ASN A 364 21.46 -16.84 3.42
N ALA A 365 20.83 -17.34 4.49
CA ALA A 365 21.15 -16.98 5.87
C ALA A 365 21.31 -18.21 6.80
N ASP A 366 21.68 -19.36 6.22
CA ASP A 366 22.21 -20.49 6.98
C ASP A 366 23.68 -20.25 7.36
N ASN A 367 24.27 -21.19 8.08
CA ASN A 367 25.66 -21.12 8.53
C ASN A 367 26.30 -22.53 8.47
N GLY A 368 25.83 -23.35 7.53
CA GLY A 368 26.15 -24.78 7.40
C GLY A 368 26.21 -25.20 5.94
N ASP A 369 26.72 -24.32 5.09
CA ASP A 369 26.87 -24.41 3.63
C ASP A 369 28.19 -23.73 3.22
N ASP A 370 28.47 -23.66 1.92
CA ASP A 370 29.76 -23.17 1.40
C ASP A 370 30.06 -21.69 1.76
N CYS A 371 29.05 -20.89 2.14
CA CYS A 371 29.17 -19.47 2.48
C CYS A 371 28.36 -19.06 3.74
N PRO A 372 28.87 -19.33 4.95
CA PRO A 372 28.20 -18.93 6.18
C PRO A 372 28.11 -17.40 6.35
N LEU A 373 27.17 -16.92 7.19
CA LEU A 373 26.88 -15.51 7.56
C LEU A 373 28.07 -14.60 7.94
N SER A 374 29.30 -15.11 8.01
CA SER A 374 30.53 -14.32 8.07
C SER A 374 31.07 -13.84 6.71
N CYS A 375 30.57 -14.37 5.59
CA CYS A 375 30.99 -14.11 4.21
C CYS A 375 32.51 -14.24 3.92
N GLU A 376 33.16 -15.04 4.76
CA GLU A 376 34.39 -15.78 4.52
C GLU A 376 34.01 -17.24 4.27
N PRO A 377 34.73 -18.00 3.41
CA PRO A 377 34.28 -19.32 2.99
C PRO A 377 34.36 -20.32 4.16
N ALA A 378 33.46 -21.30 4.18
CA ALA A 378 33.40 -22.38 5.18
C ALA A 378 34.78 -22.92 5.62
N THR A 379 35.03 -23.01 6.94
CA THR A 379 36.30 -23.50 7.49
C THR A 379 36.14 -24.56 8.57
N CYS A 380 36.47 -25.80 8.23
CA CYS A 380 36.67 -26.90 9.16
C CYS A 380 37.32 -26.50 10.50
N GLY A 381 36.67 -26.84 11.60
CA GLY A 381 37.03 -26.51 12.97
C GLY A 381 36.34 -25.25 13.51
N ASP A 382 35.30 -24.75 12.82
CA ASP A 382 34.46 -23.64 13.28
C ASP A 382 33.21 -24.09 14.07
N GLY A 383 32.86 -25.38 13.98
CA GLY A 383 31.79 -26.03 14.74
C GLY A 383 30.45 -26.11 14.02
N PHE A 384 30.41 -25.82 12.72
CA PHE A 384 29.29 -26.06 11.83
C PHE A 384 29.69 -27.13 10.79
N VAL A 385 28.74 -27.94 10.32
CA VAL A 385 29.02 -28.97 9.30
C VAL A 385 28.58 -28.44 7.94
N HIS A 386 29.54 -27.95 7.15
CA HIS A 386 29.24 -27.23 5.91
C HIS A 386 28.87 -28.18 4.76
N ALA A 387 27.61 -28.10 4.31
CA ALA A 387 26.87 -29.14 3.57
C ALA A 387 27.27 -29.33 2.09
N GLY A 388 28.50 -29.77 1.87
CA GLY A 388 29.11 -29.98 0.56
C GLY A 388 30.63 -29.87 0.61
N VAL A 389 31.11 -29.08 1.57
CA VAL A 389 32.51 -28.92 1.96
C VAL A 389 32.99 -30.12 2.80
N GLU A 390 32.22 -30.55 3.81
CA GLU A 390 32.67 -31.61 4.74
C GLU A 390 31.55 -32.51 5.32
N PRO A 391 31.89 -33.74 5.78
CA PRO A 391 30.98 -34.66 6.45
C PRO A 391 30.82 -34.48 7.97
N CYS A 392 31.72 -33.78 8.67
CA CYS A 392 31.64 -33.52 10.11
C CYS A 392 32.47 -32.30 10.53
N ASP A 393 32.12 -31.69 11.66
CA ASP A 393 32.92 -30.73 12.42
C ASP A 393 32.46 -30.83 13.89
N ASP A 394 33.40 -30.79 14.84
CA ASP A 394 33.14 -30.79 16.29
C ASP A 394 33.66 -29.53 17.01
N GLY A 395 34.13 -28.54 16.24
CA GLY A 395 34.63 -27.24 16.67
C GLY A 395 36.05 -27.28 17.24
N ASN A 396 36.83 -28.33 16.97
CA ASN A 396 38.16 -28.48 17.56
C ASN A 396 39.22 -29.12 16.62
N ALA A 397 40.31 -29.65 17.20
CA ALA A 397 41.47 -30.16 16.45
C ALA A 397 42.23 -31.28 17.20
N ASP A 398 41.49 -32.10 17.96
CA ASP A 398 41.92 -33.43 18.37
C ASP A 398 41.49 -34.44 17.26
N ASN A 399 41.85 -35.72 17.42
CA ASN A 399 41.43 -36.82 16.51
C ASN A 399 40.82 -37.97 17.33
N ALA A 400 40.40 -37.72 18.58
CA ALA A 400 40.00 -38.75 19.55
C ALA A 400 38.52 -38.63 19.95
N ASP A 401 37.76 -37.90 19.14
CA ASP A 401 36.40 -37.42 19.31
C ASP A 401 35.66 -37.44 17.96
N ASP A 402 34.52 -36.77 17.84
CA ASP A 402 33.51 -37.10 16.83
C ASP A 402 33.93 -36.78 15.37
N CYS A 403 35.01 -36.04 15.14
CA CYS A 403 35.56 -35.72 13.82
C CYS A 403 37.12 -35.71 13.80
N LEU A 404 37.75 -35.95 12.65
CA LEU A 404 39.22 -35.84 12.50
C LEU A 404 39.64 -34.45 12.01
N VAL A 405 40.83 -33.98 12.42
CA VAL A 405 41.49 -32.77 11.88
C VAL A 405 41.51 -32.78 10.35
N GLY A 406 40.89 -31.75 9.76
CA GLY A 406 40.61 -31.68 8.31
C GLY A 406 39.19 -32.11 7.94
N CYS A 407 38.33 -32.29 8.93
CA CYS A 407 36.90 -32.54 8.84
C CYS A 407 36.56 -33.79 8.04
N ILE A 408 37.29 -34.85 8.35
CA ILE A 408 37.11 -36.19 7.79
C ILE A 408 36.34 -37.00 8.82
N ALA A 409 35.19 -37.55 8.43
CA ALA A 409 34.45 -38.48 9.28
C ALA A 409 35.34 -39.72 9.56
N PRO A 410 35.53 -40.11 10.83
CA PRO A 410 36.42 -41.21 11.17
C PRO A 410 35.95 -42.53 10.55
N ILE A 411 36.91 -43.41 10.24
CA ILE A 411 36.66 -44.72 9.64
C ILE A 411 37.57 -45.78 10.27
N CYS A 412 37.02 -46.95 10.51
CA CYS A 412 37.79 -48.06 11.08
C CYS A 412 39.01 -48.39 10.19
N GLY A 413 40.19 -48.38 10.81
CA GLY A 413 41.49 -48.51 10.19
C GLY A 413 42.18 -47.19 9.81
N ASP A 414 41.81 -46.05 10.38
CA ASP A 414 42.41 -44.74 10.09
C ASP A 414 43.64 -44.38 10.97
N GLY A 415 43.82 -45.07 12.09
CA GLY A 415 44.95 -44.93 13.01
C GLY A 415 44.67 -44.10 14.27
N PHE A 416 43.44 -43.60 14.45
CA PHE A 416 42.98 -42.90 15.65
C PHE A 416 41.90 -43.71 16.38
N VAL A 417 41.63 -43.43 17.66
CA VAL A 417 40.62 -44.16 18.44
C VAL A 417 39.62 -43.17 19.05
N GLN A 418 38.44 -43.02 18.45
CA GLN A 418 37.48 -41.98 18.88
C GLN A 418 36.58 -42.43 20.05
N ALA A 419 36.44 -41.56 21.05
CA ALA A 419 35.99 -41.89 22.40
C ALA A 419 34.47 -42.14 22.54
N GLY A 420 33.97 -43.24 21.97
CA GLY A 420 32.57 -43.65 22.03
C GLY A 420 31.98 -44.05 20.67
N VAL A 421 32.73 -43.79 19.59
CA VAL A 421 32.46 -44.31 18.24
C VAL A 421 32.88 -45.77 18.14
N GLU A 422 34.05 -46.10 18.70
CA GLU A 422 34.75 -47.38 18.52
C GLU A 422 35.48 -47.86 19.77
N ALA A 423 35.94 -49.12 19.76
CA ALA A 423 36.64 -49.76 20.88
C ALA A 423 38.16 -49.93 20.64
N CYS A 424 38.59 -49.88 19.39
CA CYS A 424 39.99 -49.96 18.96
C CYS A 424 40.13 -49.43 17.53
N ASP A 425 41.38 -49.17 17.17
CA ASP A 425 41.89 -48.99 15.80
C ASP A 425 43.40 -49.26 15.88
N ASP A 426 44.00 -49.79 14.80
CA ASP A 426 45.45 -49.99 14.67
C ASP A 426 46.03 -49.54 13.30
N GLY A 427 45.25 -48.78 12.53
CA GLY A 427 45.60 -48.20 11.24
C GLY A 427 45.42 -49.14 10.04
N ASN A 428 44.58 -50.18 10.17
CA ASN A 428 44.38 -51.17 9.13
C ASN A 428 42.97 -51.84 9.15
N THR A 429 42.66 -52.66 8.15
CA THR A 429 41.33 -53.27 7.93
C THR A 429 41.40 -54.80 7.78
N ASP A 430 42.39 -55.44 8.39
CA ASP A 430 42.51 -56.89 8.50
C ASP A 430 41.80 -57.34 9.78
N ASP A 431 40.72 -58.13 9.67
CA ASP A 431 39.96 -58.61 10.83
C ASP A 431 40.72 -59.66 11.68
N THR A 432 42.03 -59.92 11.43
CA THR A 432 42.77 -61.06 12.02
C THR A 432 43.96 -60.70 12.93
N ASP A 433 44.03 -59.47 13.44
CA ASP A 433 45.09 -59.02 14.36
C ASP A 433 44.61 -58.64 15.79
N ILE A 434 44.49 -57.36 16.15
CA ILE A 434 44.06 -56.89 17.48
C ILE A 434 42.76 -56.07 17.43
N CYS A 435 42.35 -55.61 16.25
CA CYS A 435 41.08 -54.93 16.03
C CYS A 435 40.32 -55.55 14.86
N VAL A 436 39.02 -55.81 15.03
CA VAL A 436 38.16 -56.30 13.93
C VAL A 436 37.88 -55.14 12.98
N GLY A 437 38.78 -54.93 12.01
CA GLY A 437 38.85 -53.74 11.15
C GLY A 437 37.62 -53.45 10.27
N THR A 438 36.64 -54.37 10.18
CA THR A 438 35.34 -54.12 9.56
C THR A 438 34.27 -53.58 10.52
N MET A 439 34.47 -53.67 11.83
CA MET A 439 33.48 -53.37 12.87
C MET A 439 34.01 -52.52 14.04
N CYS A 440 35.33 -52.29 14.10
CA CYS A 440 36.04 -51.53 15.15
C CYS A 440 35.75 -51.99 16.59
N GLN A 441 35.78 -53.31 16.76
CA GLN A 441 35.67 -54.01 18.04
C GLN A 441 36.98 -54.72 18.36
N LEU A 442 37.36 -54.71 19.64
CA LEU A 442 38.55 -55.41 20.11
C LEU A 442 38.43 -56.90 19.82
N ALA A 443 39.48 -57.49 19.26
CA ALA A 443 39.62 -58.91 18.97
C ALA A 443 38.97 -59.80 20.05
N ALA A 444 37.92 -60.54 19.69
CA ALA A 444 37.16 -61.37 20.61
C ALA A 444 37.15 -62.84 20.16
N CYS A 445 37.39 -63.71 21.12
CA CYS A 445 37.44 -65.15 20.92
C CYS A 445 36.01 -65.71 20.87
N GLY A 446 35.64 -66.33 19.75
CA GLY A 446 34.26 -66.71 19.45
C GLY A 446 33.49 -65.69 18.59
N ASP A 447 34.14 -64.68 18.02
CA ASP A 447 33.49 -63.73 17.09
C ASP A 447 33.50 -64.17 15.61
N GLY A 448 34.30 -65.17 15.26
CA GLY A 448 34.40 -65.73 13.91
C GLY A 448 35.71 -65.42 13.17
N PHE A 449 36.62 -64.63 13.76
CA PHE A 449 37.94 -64.34 13.21
C PHE A 449 39.05 -64.99 14.06
N LEU A 450 40.21 -65.29 13.44
CA LEU A 450 41.34 -65.92 14.11
C LEU A 450 42.46 -64.91 14.36
N HIS A 451 42.48 -64.32 15.56
CA HIS A 451 43.31 -63.19 15.91
C HIS A 451 44.75 -63.59 16.24
N THR A 452 45.67 -63.25 15.32
CA THR A 452 47.04 -63.77 15.29
C THR A 452 47.87 -63.34 16.50
N GLY A 453 47.95 -64.22 17.50
CA GLY A 453 48.71 -64.00 18.73
C GLY A 453 47.89 -63.40 19.89
N ILE A 454 46.59 -63.22 19.71
CA ILE A 454 45.61 -63.02 20.79
C ILE A 454 45.06 -64.38 21.25
N GLU A 455 44.80 -65.29 20.30
CA GLU A 455 44.29 -66.65 20.55
C GLU A 455 45.01 -67.73 19.71
N ASP A 456 44.81 -69.01 20.06
CA ASP A 456 45.29 -70.16 19.27
C ASP A 456 44.18 -70.76 18.38
N CYS A 457 42.89 -70.48 18.65
CA CYS A 457 41.76 -70.81 17.77
C CYS A 457 40.50 -69.99 18.08
N ASP A 458 39.65 -69.86 17.05
CA ASP A 458 38.25 -69.42 17.10
C ASP A 458 37.38 -70.50 16.42
N ASP A 459 36.16 -70.69 16.93
CA ASP A 459 35.12 -71.55 16.33
C ASP A 459 33.78 -70.80 16.10
N GLY A 460 33.77 -69.48 16.28
CA GLY A 460 32.61 -68.60 16.14
C GLY A 460 31.61 -68.63 17.29
N ASN A 461 31.95 -69.12 18.49
CA ASN A 461 31.11 -68.94 19.69
C ASN A 461 31.82 -68.99 21.07
N ASP A 462 31.20 -68.38 22.10
CA ASP A 462 31.69 -68.34 23.49
C ASP A 462 31.60 -69.68 24.29
N VAL A 463 31.65 -70.86 23.65
CA VAL A 463 31.33 -72.15 24.31
C VAL A 463 32.55 -73.05 24.52
N ASP A 464 33.06 -73.06 25.76
CA ASP A 464 34.05 -74.05 26.22
C ASP A 464 33.61 -75.51 25.92
N ASP A 465 34.59 -76.39 25.65
CA ASP A 465 34.46 -77.82 25.30
C ASP A 465 33.80 -78.16 23.93
N ASP A 466 33.51 -77.21 23.01
CA ASP A 466 32.95 -77.54 21.67
C ASP A 466 33.82 -77.23 20.42
N GLY A 467 34.93 -76.52 20.59
CA GLY A 467 36.05 -76.41 19.65
C GLY A 467 37.28 -75.73 20.26
N CYS A 468 37.04 -74.63 20.98
CA CYS A 468 38.02 -73.79 21.65
C CYS A 468 37.65 -73.56 23.12
N THR A 469 38.35 -74.19 24.07
CA THR A 469 38.18 -73.88 25.50
C THR A 469 39.08 -72.72 25.90
N ASN A 470 38.49 -71.62 26.40
CA ASN A 470 39.21 -70.40 26.79
C ASN A 470 40.22 -69.98 25.69
N CYS A 471 39.80 -69.95 24.42
CA CYS A 471 40.59 -69.43 23.28
C CYS A 471 41.89 -70.21 22.99
N ASN A 472 41.93 -71.48 23.40
CA ASN A 472 43.01 -72.44 23.17
C ASN A 472 42.45 -73.68 22.47
N ILE A 473 43.21 -74.25 21.53
CA ILE A 473 42.81 -75.46 20.79
C ILE A 473 42.56 -76.62 21.75
N ASP A 474 41.36 -77.21 21.69
CA ASP A 474 41.02 -78.34 22.55
C ASP A 474 41.89 -79.57 22.24
N ALA A 475 42.57 -80.06 23.29
CA ALA A 475 43.53 -81.16 23.22
C ALA A 475 42.90 -82.56 23.00
N ALA A 476 41.69 -82.62 22.41
CA ALA A 476 40.82 -83.80 22.34
C ALA A 476 40.38 -84.19 20.90
N ALA A 477 40.84 -83.49 19.85
CA ALA A 477 40.36 -83.68 18.47
C ALA A 477 41.11 -84.74 17.61
N GLU A 478 42.17 -85.40 18.10
CA GLU A 478 43.04 -86.26 17.27
C GLU A 478 42.77 -87.79 17.34
N SER A 479 41.60 -88.16 16.82
CA SER A 479 41.26 -89.45 16.15
C SER A 479 41.36 -90.81 16.87
N SER A 480 40.43 -91.72 16.54
CA SER A 480 40.70 -93.18 16.46
C SER A 480 39.63 -93.98 15.69
N SER A 481 39.47 -93.74 14.38
CA SER A 481 39.07 -94.80 13.44
C SER A 481 39.38 -94.40 11.98
N GLY A 482 40.07 -95.21 11.15
CA GLY A 482 40.77 -96.44 11.50
C GLY A 482 41.02 -97.41 10.33
N GLY A 483 41.97 -97.10 9.45
CA GLY A 483 42.59 -98.08 8.52
C GLY A 483 42.10 -98.05 7.06
N GLY A 484 43.04 -98.22 6.12
CA GLY A 484 42.77 -98.28 4.68
C GLY A 484 44.01 -98.08 3.80
N GLU A 485 44.72 -99.16 3.47
CA GLU A 485 45.81 -99.19 2.48
C GLU A 485 45.27 -98.85 1.07
N GLY A 486 46.00 -98.25 0.11
CA GLY A 486 47.39 -97.82 0.07
C GLY A 486 48.14 -98.33 -1.18
N SER A 487 48.14 -97.61 -2.31
CA SER A 487 49.05 -97.90 -3.46
C SER A 487 49.15 -96.80 -4.53
N SER A 488 50.39 -96.59 -5.00
CA SER A 488 50.82 -96.08 -6.33
C SER A 488 50.13 -94.87 -6.98
N GLY A 489 50.88 -93.78 -7.19
CA GLY A 489 50.48 -92.68 -8.09
C GLY A 489 50.77 -92.96 -9.58
N GLY A 490 50.34 -92.03 -10.44
CA GLY A 490 50.58 -92.01 -11.89
C GLY A 490 50.22 -90.65 -12.49
N ASP A 491 50.97 -90.24 -13.51
CA ASP A 491 50.83 -88.96 -14.23
C ASP A 491 49.90 -89.09 -15.46
N SER A 492 49.58 -87.95 -16.09
CA SER A 492 49.01 -87.76 -17.44
C SER A 492 47.50 -87.91 -17.65
N GLY A 493 46.84 -86.78 -17.98
CA GLY A 493 46.30 -86.62 -19.35
C GLY A 493 44.79 -86.70 -19.64
N SER A 494 44.11 -85.54 -19.55
CA SER A 494 43.22 -84.95 -20.59
C SER A 494 41.89 -85.60 -21.05
N THR A 495 40.91 -84.73 -21.36
CA THR A 495 39.62 -84.94 -22.10
C THR A 495 38.49 -85.77 -21.44
N GLY A 496 37.19 -85.44 -21.59
CA GLY A 496 36.58 -84.21 -22.15
C GLY A 496 35.12 -84.36 -22.66
N GLY A 497 34.35 -83.25 -22.68
CA GLY A 497 33.03 -83.08 -23.37
C GLY A 497 31.80 -83.69 -22.65
N ALA A 498 30.56 -83.24 -22.88
CA ALA A 498 29.97 -82.09 -23.61
C ALA A 498 28.59 -81.78 -22.95
N GLY A 499 27.99 -80.58 -22.94
CA GLY A 499 27.59 -79.67 -24.03
C GLY A 499 26.06 -79.44 -23.94
N SER A 500 25.44 -78.33 -24.36
CA SER A 500 25.93 -77.03 -24.90
C SER A 500 25.37 -75.90 -24.00
N SER A 501 24.73 -74.77 -24.36
CA SER A 501 24.35 -73.99 -25.58
C SER A 501 23.69 -72.69 -25.08
N GLU A 502 23.73 -71.49 -25.71
CA GLU A 502 24.41 -70.91 -26.88
C GLU A 502 24.26 -69.36 -26.78
N GLY A 503 24.97 -68.48 -27.52
CA GLY A 503 25.93 -68.76 -28.59
C GLY A 503 26.81 -67.58 -29.07
N GLY A 504 26.44 -66.29 -28.91
CA GLY A 504 27.29 -65.16 -29.36
C GLY A 504 26.59 -63.79 -29.45
N ALA A 505 27.22 -62.70 -29.92
CA ALA A 505 28.62 -62.50 -30.32
C ALA A 505 29.01 -61.00 -30.53
N THR A 506 30.30 -60.65 -30.33
CA THR A 506 31.10 -59.60 -31.04
C THR A 506 30.68 -58.11 -31.02
N SER A 507 31.55 -57.10 -31.22
CA SER A 507 33.02 -56.90 -30.99
C SER A 507 33.45 -55.50 -31.48
N GLY A 508 34.51 -54.91 -30.91
CA GLY A 508 35.25 -53.77 -31.50
C GLY A 508 35.13 -52.45 -30.72
N GLY A 509 36.00 -51.48 -31.04
CA GLY A 509 36.07 -50.16 -30.38
C GLY A 509 37.03 -49.20 -31.12
N VAL A 510 37.74 -48.37 -30.33
CA VAL A 510 38.70 -47.30 -30.70
C VAL A 510 38.07 -45.97 -31.20
N ASP A 511 38.85 -44.88 -31.03
CA ASP A 511 38.77 -43.53 -31.63
C ASP A 511 37.84 -42.45 -31.00
N ASP A 512 38.35 -41.83 -29.93
CA ASP A 512 38.74 -40.39 -29.77
C ASP A 512 38.01 -39.20 -30.49
N SER A 513 38.20 -38.00 -29.90
CA SER A 513 38.08 -36.63 -30.46
C SER A 513 36.73 -35.88 -30.49
N GLY A 514 36.61 -34.86 -29.61
CA GLY A 514 35.86 -33.60 -29.82
C GLY A 514 34.33 -33.62 -29.61
N ASP A 515 33.63 -32.48 -29.54
CA ASP A 515 34.03 -31.08 -29.30
C ASP A 515 32.80 -30.31 -28.72
N SER A 516 33.05 -29.13 -28.16
CA SER A 516 32.10 -28.16 -27.59
C SER A 516 30.93 -27.75 -28.50
N THR A 517 29.75 -27.44 -27.91
CA THR A 517 29.15 -26.07 -27.87
C THR A 517 27.68 -26.01 -27.40
N THR A 518 27.41 -25.04 -26.51
CA THR A 518 26.19 -24.17 -26.41
C THR A 518 24.77 -24.75 -26.28
N SER A 519 24.14 -24.39 -25.16
CA SER A 519 22.90 -23.56 -25.12
C SER A 519 21.50 -24.16 -25.33
N ASP A 520 20.74 -24.01 -24.24
CA ASP A 520 19.47 -23.25 -24.14
C ASP A 520 18.10 -23.83 -24.56
N THR A 521 17.15 -23.56 -23.66
CA THR A 521 15.69 -23.48 -23.83
C THR A 521 14.89 -24.76 -24.17
N VAL A 522 13.85 -24.99 -23.36
CA VAL A 522 12.46 -24.74 -23.83
C VAL A 522 11.56 -24.36 -22.65
N SER A 523 10.86 -23.24 -22.77
CA SER A 523 9.81 -22.79 -21.85
C SER A 523 8.49 -23.52 -22.11
N ALA A 524 7.61 -23.58 -21.10
CA ALA A 524 6.23 -24.02 -21.28
C ALA A 524 5.35 -22.93 -21.94
N SER A 525 4.36 -23.35 -22.72
CA SER A 525 3.11 -22.58 -22.95
C SER A 525 2.02 -23.51 -23.49
N ASP A 526 0.81 -23.41 -22.93
CA ASP A 526 -0.31 -24.31 -23.22
C ASP A 526 -1.14 -23.90 -24.46
N THR A 527 -1.88 -24.86 -25.02
CA THR A 527 -2.95 -24.57 -25.99
C THR A 527 -4.21 -25.43 -25.81
N ALA A 528 -5.35 -24.72 -25.74
CA ALA A 528 -6.68 -25.06 -26.28
C ALA A 528 -7.59 -26.13 -25.61
N GLU A 529 -8.88 -25.72 -25.51
CA GLU A 529 -10.12 -26.54 -25.67
C GLU A 529 -10.53 -27.55 -24.56
N SER A 530 -11.82 -27.88 -24.31
CA SER A 530 -13.11 -27.51 -24.95
C SER A 530 -14.38 -27.87 -24.12
N SER A 531 -15.52 -27.23 -24.43
CA SER A 531 -16.94 -27.74 -24.42
C SER A 531 -17.77 -27.98 -23.13
N GLY A 532 -19.10 -27.71 -23.26
CA GLY A 532 -20.21 -28.24 -22.43
C GLY A 532 -21.17 -27.17 -21.89
N ASP A 533 -22.02 -26.52 -22.69
CA ASP A 533 -23.35 -26.94 -23.22
C ASP A 533 -24.51 -26.94 -22.20
N ALA A 534 -25.74 -26.68 -22.66
CA ALA A 534 -26.82 -26.05 -21.86
C ALA A 534 -28.11 -26.89 -21.70
N THR A 535 -28.97 -26.48 -20.76
CA THR A 535 -30.42 -26.80 -20.77
C THR A 535 -31.28 -25.63 -20.29
N VAL A 536 -32.51 -25.56 -20.80
CA VAL A 536 -33.53 -24.54 -20.46
C VAL A 536 -34.66 -25.13 -19.62
N GLY A 537 -35.31 -24.31 -18.78
CA GLY A 537 -36.51 -24.70 -18.04
C GLY A 537 -37.26 -23.51 -17.42
N ALA A 538 -38.54 -23.34 -17.78
CA ALA A 538 -39.44 -22.36 -17.20
C ALA A 538 -40.89 -22.87 -17.26
N VAL A 539 -41.62 -22.87 -16.13
CA VAL A 539 -43.10 -22.86 -16.05
C VAL A 539 -43.63 -22.58 -14.63
N ASP A 540 -44.68 -21.74 -14.59
CA ASP A 540 -45.85 -21.72 -13.68
C ASP A 540 -45.76 -21.58 -12.12
N SER A 541 -46.19 -20.39 -11.67
CA SER A 541 -47.47 -20.11 -10.96
C SER A 541 -47.75 -20.50 -9.48
N SER A 542 -48.23 -19.45 -8.78
CA SER A 542 -49.49 -19.36 -7.97
C SER A 542 -49.43 -19.29 -6.43
N GLY A 543 -50.33 -18.46 -5.87
CA GLY A 543 -50.59 -18.25 -4.44
C GLY A 543 -49.91 -17.01 -3.84
N GLY A 544 -50.57 -15.98 -3.29
CA GLY A 544 -52.00 -15.67 -3.19
C GLY A 544 -52.51 -15.60 -1.73
N GLY A 545 -52.92 -14.41 -1.27
CA GLY A 545 -53.50 -14.24 0.07
C GLY A 545 -53.70 -12.78 0.51
N ASP A 546 -54.90 -12.23 0.32
CA ASP A 546 -55.30 -10.93 0.88
C ASP A 546 -55.46 -10.97 2.41
N SER A 547 -55.27 -9.84 3.08
CA SER A 547 -55.90 -9.55 4.39
C SER A 547 -56.02 -8.05 4.65
N SER A 548 -57.24 -7.53 4.54
CA SER A 548 -57.59 -6.12 4.79
C SER A 548 -58.04 -5.88 6.24
N GLY A 549 -57.58 -4.80 6.88
CA GLY A 549 -58.19 -4.32 8.13
C GLY A 549 -57.36 -3.24 8.82
N GLY A 550 -57.81 -1.98 8.78
CA GLY A 550 -57.15 -0.85 9.44
C GLY A 550 -58.04 -0.16 10.48
N ALA A 551 -57.42 0.60 11.39
CA ALA A 551 -58.07 1.56 12.28
C ALA A 551 -57.04 2.61 12.75
N SER A 552 -57.50 3.83 13.06
CA SER A 552 -56.63 4.99 13.31
C SER A 552 -56.12 5.12 14.75
N ALA A 553 -54.82 5.32 14.88
CA ALA A 553 -54.14 6.31 15.73
C ALA A 553 -52.90 6.74 14.92
N GLY A 554 -52.39 7.96 14.95
CA GLY A 554 -52.37 8.99 15.99
C GLY A 554 -50.91 9.44 16.03
N GLY A 555 -50.64 10.68 15.63
CA GLY A 555 -49.31 11.07 15.13
C GLY A 555 -48.16 10.93 16.13
N THR A 556 -47.04 10.45 15.61
CA THR A 556 -45.67 10.64 16.10
C THR A 556 -44.83 10.99 14.88
N ASP A 557 -43.82 11.81 15.08
CA ASP A 557 -43.02 12.41 14.01
C ASP A 557 -42.17 11.35 13.31
N ASP A 558 -42.16 11.36 11.97
CA ASP A 558 -41.32 10.46 11.15
C ASP A 558 -39.89 11.03 11.09
N ASP A 559 -39.13 10.86 12.18
CA ASP A 559 -37.68 11.08 12.18
C ASP A 559 -37.06 10.29 11.02
N GLY A 560 -36.32 10.96 10.13
CA GLY A 560 -35.75 10.41 8.89
C GLY A 560 -34.59 9.44 9.11
N GLY A 561 -34.80 8.38 9.89
CA GLY A 561 -33.78 7.44 10.34
C GLY A 561 -33.16 6.64 9.20
N CYS A 562 -31.93 7.01 8.81
CA CYS A 562 -31.17 6.34 7.78
C CYS A 562 -30.94 4.85 8.10
N ALA A 563 -31.53 3.98 7.28
CA ALA A 563 -31.43 2.53 7.42
C ALA A 563 -30.44 1.95 6.40
N CYS A 564 -29.14 2.22 6.59
CA CYS A 564 -28.07 1.64 5.77
C CYS A 564 -28.08 0.11 5.90
N ARG A 565 -28.55 -0.58 4.85
CA ARG A 565 -28.41 -2.04 4.74
C ARG A 565 -26.98 -2.40 4.37
N VAL A 566 -26.15 -2.64 5.36
CA VAL A 566 -24.92 -3.42 5.19
C VAL A 566 -25.32 -4.89 5.04
N GLU A 567 -25.14 -5.47 3.85
CA GLU A 567 -25.20 -6.93 3.68
C GLU A 567 -23.85 -7.54 4.10
N ASP A 568 -23.72 -7.81 5.40
CA ASP A 568 -22.51 -8.40 6.03
C ASP A 568 -22.26 -9.85 5.55
N PRO A 569 -21.10 -10.14 4.92
CA PRO A 569 -20.76 -11.47 4.44
C PRO A 569 -19.71 -12.21 5.31
N SER A 570 -19.56 -11.94 6.61
CA SER A 570 -18.54 -12.61 7.46
C SER A 570 -18.96 -12.95 8.90
N ALA A 571 -19.49 -14.16 9.10
CA ALA A 571 -19.72 -14.73 10.43
C ALA A 571 -18.65 -15.76 10.85
N PRO A 572 -17.87 -15.46 11.90
CA PRO A 572 -17.51 -16.40 12.95
C PRO A 572 -18.00 -15.86 14.32
N GLY A 573 -18.07 -16.60 15.42
CA GLY A 573 -17.74 -17.99 15.74
C GLY A 573 -17.97 -18.16 17.26
N ALA A 574 -18.32 -19.35 17.75
CA ALA A 574 -18.87 -19.49 19.11
C ALA A 574 -17.88 -19.15 20.24
N ALA A 575 -18.27 -18.25 21.15
CA ALA A 575 -17.47 -17.88 22.33
C ALA A 575 -17.66 -18.86 23.51
N ALA A 576 -16.57 -19.17 24.21
CA ALA A 576 -16.56 -19.88 25.49
C ALA A 576 -15.67 -19.12 26.51
N PRO A 577 -16.06 -19.02 27.79
CA PRO A 577 -15.48 -18.05 28.72
C PRO A 577 -14.20 -18.54 29.40
N TRP A 578 -13.25 -17.63 29.62
CA TRP A 578 -12.05 -17.85 30.45
C TRP A 578 -11.91 -16.81 31.58
N LEU A 579 -11.08 -17.14 32.56
CA LEU A 579 -11.07 -16.52 33.89
C LEU A 579 -10.51 -15.09 33.91
N ALA A 580 -11.13 -14.23 34.71
CA ALA A 580 -10.51 -12.97 35.14
C ALA A 580 -9.52 -13.19 36.30
N LEU A 581 -8.29 -12.69 36.15
CA LEU A 581 -7.31 -12.50 37.23
C LEU A 581 -6.82 -11.06 37.19
N GLY A 582 -7.03 -10.31 38.27
CA GLY A 582 -6.65 -8.90 38.35
C GLY A 582 -5.24 -8.68 38.91
N LEU A 583 -4.52 -7.70 38.38
CA LEU A 583 -3.34 -7.10 39.01
C LEU A 583 -3.62 -5.66 39.44
N GLY A 584 -3.20 -5.29 40.66
CA GLY A 584 -3.29 -3.93 41.17
C GLY A 584 -2.02 -3.13 40.90
N ALA A 585 -2.17 -1.92 40.36
CA ALA A 585 -1.04 -1.02 40.08
C ALA A 585 -0.40 -0.46 41.38
N LEU A 586 0.92 -0.57 41.51
CA LEU A 586 1.66 -0.12 42.70
C LEU A 586 2.45 1.17 42.42
N VAL A 587 1.86 2.33 42.74
CA VAL A 587 2.48 3.65 42.50
C VAL A 587 3.73 3.87 43.37
N ARG A 588 4.90 4.00 42.75
CA ARG A 588 6.19 4.18 43.44
C ARG A 588 6.86 5.52 43.14
N ARG A 589 6.52 6.55 43.94
CA ARG A 589 7.16 7.89 43.87
C ARG A 589 8.68 7.82 44.04
N ARG A 590 9.47 8.22 43.04
CA ARG A 590 10.89 8.59 43.22
C ARG A 590 10.98 9.88 44.06
N ARG A 591 11.96 9.94 44.98
CA ARG A 591 12.35 11.19 45.68
C ARG A 591 13.64 11.72 45.05
N ARG A 592 13.75 13.05 44.95
CA ARG A 592 15.01 13.73 44.63
C ARG A 592 16.07 13.46 45.72
N ARG A 593 17.32 13.30 45.29
CA ARG A 593 18.50 13.94 45.87
C ARG A 593 19.33 14.53 44.74
#